data_AF-A0A1F9XJ43-F1
#
_entry.id   AF-A0A1F9XJ43-F1
#
_cell.length_a   1.000
_cell.length_b   1.000
_cell.length_c   1.000
_cell.angle_alpha   90.00
_cell.angle_beta   90.00
_cell.angle_gamma   90.00
#
_symmetry.space_group_name_H-M   'P 1'
#
loop_
_entity.id
_entity.type
_entity.pdbx_description
1 polymer ?
#
loop_
_entity_poly.entity_id
_entity_poly.type
_entity_poly.pdbx_seq_one_letter_code
_entity_poly.pdbx_strand_id
1 'polypeptide(L)'
;MEELESGRNNYESVPGLVWKKDGQVIVNPHPEKIVFNNYPNPARDLLPNDLYAEFPTQRKNFTAMVTSLGCPYECKFCEAGGCTYNPRSPGKVVNEMKECVEKYDIHEIDIFDYEFTAIRSRVKEICRLIKDNNLAITWVCRSRIDTVDQDLLKTMYDSGCRRIYWGIEHGSQEVLDYFGKGIKLDQVVSTIEISKQTGIQNLGFFLVGVPGETKKTVRKTLDFAKKLDLDYVQFSKLLAKPLTPMWKQMVQETGKDYWRDWVLGNEKDRELPRPWLKTITNEEVDKLARWAYIKYHSRLGFLLRHAFNCKSISELLRKSLAYFEMIILQENVSKPAKKFIAYSENIFKVMLKRLEWVKRNG
;
A
#
# COMPACT_ATOMS: atom_id res chain seq x y z
N MET A 1 18.84 -0.05 -22.08
CA MET A 1 18.33 -0.36 -23.44
C MET A 1 19.41 -0.12 -24.46
N GLU A 2 20.05 1.06 -24.48
CA GLU A 2 21.17 1.37 -25.40
C GLU A 2 22.27 0.30 -25.47
N GLU A 3 22.74 -0.24 -24.35
CA GLU A 3 23.76 -1.32 -24.35
C GLU A 3 23.26 -2.64 -24.94
N LEU A 4 21.97 -2.95 -24.81
CA LEU A 4 21.33 -4.13 -25.39
C LEU A 4 21.07 -3.93 -26.89
N GLU A 5 20.60 -2.74 -27.27
CA GLU A 5 20.27 -2.37 -28.65
C GLU A 5 21.50 -2.15 -29.52
N SER A 6 22.58 -1.61 -28.95
CA SER A 6 23.86 -1.43 -29.65
C SER A 6 24.69 -2.71 -29.74
N GLY A 7 24.32 -3.78 -29.03
CA GLY A 7 25.07 -5.04 -28.97
C GLY A 7 26.43 -4.94 -28.29
N ARG A 8 26.80 -3.77 -27.74
CA ARG A 8 28.09 -3.54 -27.08
C ARG A 8 28.21 -4.30 -25.76
N ASN A 9 27.08 -4.57 -25.10
CA ASN A 9 27.00 -5.31 -23.83
C ASN A 9 27.97 -4.79 -22.76
N ASN A 10 28.29 -3.49 -22.75
CA ASN A 10 29.18 -2.90 -21.74
C ASN A 10 28.39 -2.57 -20.47
N TYR A 11 27.87 -3.61 -19.83
CA TYR A 11 27.03 -3.49 -18.63
C TYR A 11 27.73 -2.81 -17.47
N GLU A 12 29.06 -2.92 -17.36
CA GLU A 12 29.89 -2.27 -16.32
C GLU A 12 29.75 -0.74 -16.32
N SER A 13 29.42 -0.16 -17.46
CA SER A 13 29.28 1.30 -17.60
C SER A 13 27.92 1.84 -17.14
N VAL A 14 26.92 0.98 -16.91
CA VAL A 14 25.56 1.40 -16.57
C VAL A 14 25.43 1.60 -15.05
N PRO A 15 25.23 2.84 -14.56
CA PRO A 15 25.20 3.10 -13.13
C PRO A 15 24.06 2.38 -12.40
N GLY A 16 24.36 1.79 -11.24
CA GLY A 16 23.38 1.08 -10.42
C GLY A 16 22.83 -0.24 -10.98
N LEU A 17 23.32 -0.69 -12.15
CA LEU A 17 22.94 -1.98 -12.71
C LEU A 17 23.48 -3.13 -11.86
N VAL A 18 22.62 -4.09 -11.53
CA VAL A 18 22.99 -5.38 -10.92
C VAL A 18 22.84 -6.46 -11.96
N TRP A 19 23.92 -7.19 -12.24
CA TRP A 19 23.97 -8.18 -13.32
C TRP A 19 24.86 -9.35 -12.95
N LYS A 20 24.90 -10.38 -13.80
CA LYS A 20 25.72 -11.58 -13.59
C LYS A 20 26.71 -11.77 -14.74
N LYS A 21 27.97 -12.06 -14.40
CA LYS A 21 29.05 -12.45 -15.33
C LYS A 21 29.72 -13.70 -14.77
N ASP A 22 29.76 -14.79 -15.55
CA ASP A 22 30.37 -16.06 -15.14
C ASP A 22 29.91 -16.57 -13.77
N GLY A 23 28.61 -16.42 -13.49
CA GLY A 23 27.99 -16.82 -12.22
C GLY A 23 28.20 -15.86 -11.04
N GLN A 24 29.04 -14.83 -11.19
CA GLN A 24 29.26 -13.81 -10.17
C GLN A 24 28.29 -12.65 -10.32
N VAL A 25 27.72 -12.21 -9.20
CA VAL A 25 26.86 -11.01 -9.14
C VAL A 25 27.75 -9.78 -9.08
N ILE A 26 27.59 -8.88 -10.05
CA ILE A 26 28.29 -7.60 -10.12
C ILE A 26 27.26 -6.49 -9.85
N VAL A 27 27.61 -5.59 -8.94
CA VAL A 27 26.81 -4.42 -8.57
C VAL A 27 27.60 -3.18 -8.99
N ASN A 28 27.14 -2.49 -10.03
CA ASN A 28 27.78 -1.27 -10.45
C ASN A 28 27.49 -0.15 -9.44
N PRO A 29 28.46 0.72 -9.12
CA PRO A 29 28.22 1.87 -8.26
C PRO A 29 27.16 2.79 -8.91
N HIS A 30 26.33 3.39 -8.07
CA HIS A 30 25.47 4.49 -8.48
C HIS A 30 26.14 5.80 -8.02
N PRO A 31 26.70 6.62 -8.93
CA PRO A 31 27.58 7.73 -8.57
C PRO A 31 26.82 8.90 -7.93
N GLU A 32 25.51 9.01 -8.18
CA GLU A 32 24.70 10.12 -7.70
C GLU A 32 23.74 9.72 -6.59
N LYS A 33 23.59 10.61 -5.61
CA LYS A 33 22.49 10.56 -4.66
C LYS A 33 21.20 10.81 -5.42
N ILE A 34 20.26 9.86 -5.34
CA ILE A 34 18.93 10.02 -5.91
C ILE A 34 18.27 11.26 -5.30
N VAL A 35 17.81 12.19 -6.13
CA VAL A 35 16.98 13.34 -5.74
C VAL A 35 15.64 13.16 -6.43
N PHE A 36 14.64 12.66 -5.71
CA PHE A 36 13.37 12.25 -6.33
C PHE A 36 12.65 13.42 -6.99
N ASN A 37 12.85 14.64 -6.48
CA ASN A 37 12.34 15.86 -7.09
C ASN A 37 12.88 16.12 -8.50
N ASN A 38 13.98 15.51 -8.95
CA ASN A 38 14.53 15.72 -10.30
C ASN A 38 13.85 14.84 -11.37
N TYR A 39 13.14 13.78 -10.96
CA TYR A 39 12.50 12.86 -11.89
C TYR A 39 11.28 13.51 -12.57
N PRO A 40 10.98 13.11 -13.83
CA PRO A 40 9.79 13.56 -14.55
C PRO A 40 8.52 12.91 -13.99
N ASN A 41 7.36 13.41 -14.41
CA ASN A 41 6.10 12.73 -14.15
C ASN A 41 6.08 11.37 -14.88
N PRO A 42 5.39 10.34 -14.34
CA PRO A 42 5.19 9.07 -15.02
C PRO A 42 4.50 9.24 -16.39
N ALA A 43 4.95 8.49 -17.40
CA ALA A 43 4.40 8.48 -18.76
C ALA A 43 3.01 7.81 -18.83
N ARG A 44 1.99 8.44 -18.24
CA ARG A 44 0.62 7.90 -18.14
C ARG A 44 -0.11 7.83 -19.48
N ASP A 45 0.37 8.53 -20.50
CA ASP A 45 -0.14 8.41 -21.88
C ASP A 45 0.07 7.01 -22.48
N LEU A 46 1.03 6.25 -21.95
CA LEU A 46 1.29 4.86 -22.37
C LEU A 46 0.36 3.85 -21.69
N LEU A 47 -0.47 4.28 -20.73
CA LEU A 47 -1.32 3.41 -19.93
C LEU A 47 -2.80 3.53 -20.33
N PRO A 48 -3.57 2.44 -20.28
CA PRO A 48 -5.00 2.47 -20.48
C PRO A 48 -5.71 2.96 -19.20
N ASN A 49 -5.58 4.26 -18.88
CA ASN A 49 -5.99 4.86 -17.61
C ASN A 49 -7.46 4.61 -17.23
N ASP A 50 -8.34 4.46 -18.22
CA ASP A 50 -9.78 4.20 -18.06
C ASP A 50 -10.12 2.78 -17.60
N LEU A 51 -9.13 1.88 -17.53
CA LEU A 51 -9.31 0.50 -17.08
C LEU A 51 -9.01 0.30 -15.58
N TYR A 52 -8.34 1.26 -14.94
CA TYR A 52 -7.91 1.11 -13.55
C TYR A 52 -8.99 1.57 -12.57
N ALA A 53 -9.36 0.67 -11.67
CA ALA A 53 -10.18 0.94 -10.50
C ALA A 53 -9.59 0.19 -9.31
N GLU A 54 -9.81 0.70 -8.11
CA GLU A 54 -9.49 0.00 -6.86
C GLU A 54 -10.80 -0.37 -6.16
N PHE A 55 -10.78 -1.41 -5.32
CA PHE A 55 -11.99 -1.84 -4.59
C PHE A 55 -12.72 -0.69 -3.86
N PRO A 56 -12.01 0.24 -3.18
CA PRO A 56 -12.67 1.30 -2.45
C PRO A 56 -12.77 2.61 -3.25
N THR A 57 -12.37 2.66 -4.53
CA THR A 57 -12.50 3.88 -5.33
C THR A 57 -13.94 4.16 -5.74
N GLN A 58 -14.30 5.44 -5.80
CA GLN A 58 -15.65 5.86 -6.23
C GLN A 58 -15.73 6.03 -7.74
N ARG A 59 -14.59 6.25 -8.42
CA ARG A 59 -14.52 6.49 -9.86
C ARG A 59 -13.77 5.39 -10.62
N LYS A 60 -14.03 5.31 -11.93
CA LYS A 60 -13.41 4.36 -12.87
C LYS A 60 -12.12 4.89 -13.52
N ASN A 61 -11.73 6.13 -13.24
CA ASN A 61 -10.54 6.82 -13.73
C ASN A 61 -9.62 7.17 -12.55
N PHE A 62 -8.88 6.17 -12.10
CA PHE A 62 -8.02 6.20 -10.93
C PHE A 62 -6.54 5.99 -11.30
N THR A 63 -5.61 6.56 -10.53
CA THR A 63 -4.18 6.24 -10.66
C THR A 63 -3.47 6.24 -9.31
N ALA A 64 -2.37 5.49 -9.22
CA ALA A 64 -1.44 5.60 -8.11
C ALA A 64 -0.42 6.71 -8.39
N MET A 65 0.04 7.37 -7.33
CA MET A 65 1.09 8.38 -7.39
C MET A 65 2.05 8.20 -6.22
N VAL A 66 3.34 8.38 -6.46
CA VAL A 66 4.38 8.40 -5.43
C VAL A 66 4.97 9.81 -5.40
N THR A 67 4.85 10.45 -4.24
CA THR A 67 5.28 11.83 -3.99
C THR A 67 6.51 11.91 -3.09
N SER A 68 6.88 10.83 -2.42
CA SER A 68 8.12 10.68 -1.66
C SER A 68 8.66 9.26 -1.72
N LEU A 69 9.98 9.13 -1.68
CA LEU A 69 10.66 7.84 -1.45
C LEU A 69 11.10 7.74 0.01
N GLY A 70 11.22 6.51 0.51
CA GLY A 70 11.67 6.23 1.87
C GLY A 70 10.68 6.68 2.95
N CYS A 71 11.10 6.55 4.20
CA CYS A 71 10.29 6.92 5.38
C CYS A 71 11.24 7.37 6.49
N PRO A 72 10.96 8.47 7.21
CA PRO A 72 11.84 8.94 8.29
C PRO A 72 11.73 8.11 9.58
N TYR A 73 10.93 7.03 9.58
CA TYR A 73 10.66 6.19 10.75
C TYR A 73 11.27 4.79 10.59
N GLU A 74 11.76 4.21 11.68
CA GLU A 74 12.53 2.97 11.69
C GLU A 74 11.76 1.78 12.30
N CYS A 75 10.49 1.60 11.92
CA CYS A 75 9.67 0.48 12.40
C CYS A 75 10.34 -0.87 12.11
N LYS A 76 10.50 -1.73 13.12
CA LYS A 76 11.33 -2.96 13.03
C LYS A 76 10.96 -3.96 11.92
N PHE A 77 9.72 -3.92 11.44
CA PHE A 77 9.18 -4.83 10.42
C PHE A 77 9.18 -4.25 9.01
N CYS A 78 9.42 -2.93 8.87
CA CYS A 78 9.21 -2.21 7.63
C CYS A 78 10.55 -1.99 6.91
N GLU A 79 10.59 -2.31 5.63
CA GLU A 79 11.72 -2.08 4.73
C GLU A 79 12.02 -0.59 4.51
N ALA A 80 11.00 0.27 4.68
CA ALA A 80 11.13 1.70 4.46
C ALA A 80 12.06 2.40 5.46
N GLY A 81 12.27 1.83 6.65
CA GLY A 81 13.13 2.42 7.69
C GLY A 81 14.62 2.43 7.32
N GLY A 82 15.04 1.63 6.34
CA GLY A 82 16.39 1.68 5.77
C GLY A 82 16.55 2.68 4.62
N CYS A 83 15.48 3.36 4.22
CA CYS A 83 15.43 4.19 3.02
C CYS A 83 15.32 5.67 3.40
N THR A 84 16.29 6.48 2.99
CA THR A 84 16.29 7.93 3.23
C THR A 84 15.02 8.58 2.66
N TYR A 85 14.34 9.37 3.50
CA TYR A 85 13.19 10.15 3.08
C TYR A 85 13.58 11.18 2.02
N ASN A 86 12.95 11.12 0.85
CA ASN A 86 13.28 11.92 -0.32
C ASN A 86 11.98 12.40 -1.01
N PRO A 87 11.41 13.53 -0.57
CA PRO A 87 10.14 14.02 -1.08
C PRO A 87 10.32 14.84 -2.36
N ARG A 88 9.28 14.83 -3.20
CA ARG A 88 9.09 15.84 -4.26
C ARG A 88 8.53 17.13 -3.65
N SER A 89 8.87 18.26 -4.26
CA SER A 89 8.33 19.57 -3.90
C SER A 89 6.81 19.62 -4.09
N PRO A 90 6.07 20.40 -3.28
CA PRO A 90 4.63 20.57 -3.44
C PRO A 90 4.21 20.96 -4.87
N GLY A 91 4.94 21.88 -5.50
CA GLY A 91 4.67 22.31 -6.88
C GLY A 91 4.77 21.17 -7.90
N LYS A 92 5.78 20.29 -7.80
CA LYS A 92 5.87 19.12 -8.69
C LYS A 92 4.73 18.13 -8.47
N VAL A 93 4.33 17.91 -7.22
CA VAL A 93 3.20 17.03 -6.89
C VAL A 93 1.91 17.55 -7.49
N VAL A 94 1.60 18.84 -7.29
CA VAL A 94 0.37 19.43 -7.82
C VAL A 94 0.40 19.56 -9.34
N ASN A 95 1.58 19.76 -9.95
CA ASN A 95 1.72 19.71 -11.40
C ASN A 95 1.36 18.31 -11.96
N GLU A 96 1.82 17.22 -11.31
CA GLU A 96 1.40 15.87 -11.71
C GLU A 96 -0.11 15.64 -11.49
N MET A 97 -0.68 16.11 -10.38
CA MET A 97 -2.13 16.04 -10.16
C MET A 97 -2.91 16.80 -11.24
N LYS A 98 -2.41 17.98 -11.65
CA LYS A 98 -2.98 18.79 -12.72
C LYS A 98 -2.91 18.06 -14.07
N GLU A 99 -1.77 17.44 -14.39
CA GLU A 99 -1.62 16.62 -15.59
C GLU A 99 -2.61 15.44 -15.59
N CYS A 100 -2.77 14.75 -14.46
CA CYS A 100 -3.76 13.69 -14.28
C CYS A 100 -5.18 14.16 -14.63
N VAL A 101 -5.59 15.32 -14.11
CA VAL A 101 -6.93 15.87 -14.36
C VAL A 101 -7.09 16.35 -15.80
N GLU A 102 -6.20 17.23 -16.27
CA GLU A 102 -6.38 17.96 -17.53
C GLU A 102 -6.07 17.13 -18.78
N LYS A 103 -5.08 16.23 -18.71
CA LYS A 103 -4.59 15.47 -19.87
C LYS A 103 -5.19 14.07 -19.93
N TYR A 104 -5.48 13.48 -18.77
CA TYR A 104 -5.86 12.07 -18.67
C TYR A 104 -7.27 11.83 -18.11
N ASP A 105 -8.00 12.89 -17.76
CA ASP A 105 -9.33 12.80 -17.13
C ASP A 105 -9.29 11.88 -15.90
N ILE A 106 -8.25 11.98 -15.07
CA ILE A 106 -8.10 11.19 -13.83
C ILE A 106 -8.45 12.09 -12.63
N HIS A 107 -9.49 11.72 -11.91
CA HIS A 107 -10.06 12.52 -10.82
C HIS A 107 -9.95 11.87 -9.43
N GLU A 108 -9.36 10.67 -9.35
CA GLU A 108 -9.09 9.97 -8.10
C GLU A 108 -7.64 9.47 -8.07
N ILE A 109 -6.88 9.87 -7.04
CA ILE A 109 -5.47 9.49 -6.88
C ILE A 109 -5.24 8.76 -5.55
N ASP A 110 -4.54 7.64 -5.62
CA ASP A 110 -3.95 7.01 -4.44
C ASP A 110 -2.47 7.40 -4.28
N ILE A 111 -2.19 8.19 -3.25
CA ILE A 111 -0.83 8.54 -2.86
C ILE A 111 -0.22 7.37 -2.08
N PHE A 112 0.70 6.69 -2.74
CA PHE A 112 1.33 5.44 -2.31
C PHE A 112 2.66 5.64 -1.55
N ASP A 113 2.87 6.84 -1.01
CA ASP A 113 3.99 7.14 -0.13
C ASP A 113 3.99 6.21 1.10
N TYR A 114 5.17 5.85 1.60
CA TYR A 114 5.26 5.14 2.88
C TYR A 114 4.70 5.97 4.05
N GLU A 115 4.88 7.29 3.99
CA GLU A 115 4.38 8.23 4.99
C GLU A 115 4.18 9.62 4.36
N PHE A 116 2.95 9.91 3.91
CA PHE A 116 2.65 11.18 3.23
C PHE A 116 2.74 12.39 4.17
N THR A 117 2.37 12.19 5.44
CA THR A 117 2.26 13.23 6.47
C THR A 117 3.54 13.47 7.26
N ALA A 118 4.67 12.90 6.84
CA ALA A 118 5.99 13.08 7.45
C ALA A 118 6.37 14.56 7.68
N ILE A 119 6.02 15.45 6.72
CA ILE A 119 6.34 16.87 6.80
C ILE A 119 5.04 17.68 6.71
N ARG A 120 4.56 18.16 7.86
CA ARG A 120 3.31 18.94 8.00
C ARG A 120 3.23 20.12 7.04
N SER A 121 4.28 20.95 6.98
CA SER A 121 4.31 22.14 6.11
C SER A 121 4.18 21.79 4.63
N ARG A 122 4.81 20.69 4.20
CA ARG A 122 4.72 20.17 2.84
C ARG A 122 3.28 19.74 2.51
N VAL A 123 2.61 19.01 3.40
CA VAL A 123 1.22 18.60 3.19
C VAL A 123 0.30 19.80 3.09
N LYS A 124 0.43 20.77 4.01
CA LYS A 124 -0.36 22.02 3.94
C LYS A 124 -0.16 22.76 2.63
N GLU A 125 1.07 22.86 2.15
CA GLU A 125 1.38 23.53 0.89
C GLU A 125 0.81 22.78 -0.32
N ILE A 126 0.86 21.44 -0.35
CA ILE A 126 0.18 20.64 -1.37
C ILE A 126 -1.33 20.92 -1.35
N CYS A 127 -1.95 20.88 -0.17
CA CYS A 127 -3.38 21.14 0.00
C CYS A 127 -3.78 22.55 -0.48
N ARG A 128 -2.95 23.56 -0.18
CA ARG A 128 -3.14 24.94 -0.64
C ARG A 128 -3.07 25.02 -2.16
N LEU A 129 -2.02 24.47 -2.76
CA LEU A 129 -1.82 24.49 -4.22
C LEU A 129 -2.92 23.74 -4.98
N ILE A 130 -3.46 22.64 -4.44
CA ILE A 130 -4.62 21.95 -5.02
C ILE A 130 -5.82 22.89 -5.11
N LYS A 131 -6.10 23.63 -4.03
CA LYS A 131 -7.22 24.59 -3.97
C LYS A 131 -6.99 25.78 -4.89
N ASP A 132 -5.79 26.36 -4.90
CA ASP A 132 -5.46 27.53 -5.73
C ASP A 132 -5.60 27.22 -7.23
N ASN A 133 -5.30 25.97 -7.63
CA ASN A 133 -5.48 25.50 -9.00
C ASN A 133 -6.91 25.00 -9.29
N ASN A 134 -7.83 25.05 -8.32
CA ASN A 134 -9.20 24.54 -8.42
C ASN A 134 -9.28 23.12 -8.99
N LEU A 135 -8.33 22.24 -8.62
CA LEU A 135 -8.28 20.89 -9.16
C LEU A 135 -9.49 20.09 -8.66
N ALA A 136 -10.33 19.64 -9.58
CA ALA A 136 -11.49 18.80 -9.31
C ALA A 136 -11.05 17.35 -9.01
N ILE A 137 -10.27 17.15 -7.95
CA ILE A 137 -9.62 15.88 -7.65
C ILE A 137 -9.92 15.42 -6.23
N THR A 138 -10.11 14.11 -6.07
CA THR A 138 -10.10 13.46 -4.76
C THR A 138 -8.86 12.61 -4.62
N TRP A 139 -8.32 12.53 -3.42
CA TRP A 139 -7.11 11.77 -3.16
C TRP A 139 -7.18 11.02 -1.84
N VAL A 140 -6.33 10.02 -1.72
CA VAL A 140 -6.18 9.17 -0.54
C VAL A 140 -4.69 8.99 -0.24
N CYS A 141 -4.31 8.70 1.00
CA CYS A 141 -2.90 8.55 1.37
C CYS A 141 -2.68 7.54 2.51
N ARG A 142 -1.43 7.09 2.69
CA ARG A 142 -0.99 6.41 3.91
C ARG A 142 -0.45 7.42 4.91
N SER A 143 -0.78 7.22 6.18
CA SER A 143 -0.36 8.10 7.27
C SER A 143 -0.20 7.33 8.57
N ARG A 144 0.72 7.81 9.41
CA ARG A 144 0.86 7.44 10.81
C ARG A 144 -0.05 8.28 11.68
N ILE A 145 -0.58 7.62 12.70
CA ILE A 145 -1.47 8.19 13.72
C ILE A 145 -0.88 9.44 14.39
N ASP A 146 0.43 9.48 14.62
CA ASP A 146 1.11 10.53 15.38
C ASP A 146 1.64 11.70 14.53
N THR A 147 1.29 11.76 13.24
CA THR A 147 1.74 12.82 12.32
C THR A 147 0.64 13.81 11.95
N VAL A 148 -0.56 13.61 12.48
CA VAL A 148 -1.75 14.38 12.15
C VAL A 148 -2.42 14.94 13.41
N ASP A 149 -3.20 15.99 13.21
CA ASP A 149 -4.12 16.56 14.19
C ASP A 149 -5.37 17.06 13.46
N GLN A 150 -6.32 17.61 14.21
CA GLN A 150 -7.59 18.11 13.67
C GLN A 150 -7.39 19.17 12.57
N ASP A 151 -6.45 20.10 12.76
CA ASP A 151 -6.17 21.17 11.79
C ASP A 151 -5.62 20.62 10.46
N LEU A 152 -4.69 19.67 10.52
CA LEU A 152 -4.16 19.04 9.32
C LEU A 152 -5.20 18.17 8.62
N LEU A 153 -5.95 17.36 9.37
CA LEU A 153 -7.02 16.52 8.83
C LEU A 153 -8.08 17.39 8.12
N LYS A 154 -8.50 18.50 8.73
CA LYS A 154 -9.43 19.44 8.11
C LYS A 154 -8.83 20.05 6.84
N THR A 155 -7.57 20.47 6.88
CA THR A 155 -6.86 21.02 5.71
C THR A 155 -6.82 20.01 4.56
N MET A 156 -6.51 18.74 4.86
CA MET A 156 -6.48 17.64 3.90
C MET A 156 -7.88 17.40 3.31
N TYR A 157 -8.91 17.28 4.15
CA TYR A 157 -10.28 17.06 3.72
C TYR A 157 -10.79 18.16 2.79
N ASP A 158 -10.59 19.42 3.17
CA ASP A 158 -11.02 20.58 2.39
C ASP A 158 -10.31 20.65 1.02
N SER A 159 -9.14 20.00 0.86
CA SER A 159 -8.40 19.92 -0.41
C SER A 159 -8.67 18.64 -1.22
N GLY A 160 -9.64 17.82 -0.80
CA GLY A 160 -10.02 16.62 -1.55
C GLY A 160 -9.55 15.28 -0.97
N CYS A 161 -8.90 15.26 0.20
CA CYS A 161 -8.61 13.98 0.87
C CYS A 161 -9.90 13.30 1.30
N ARG A 162 -10.12 12.05 0.88
CA ARG A 162 -11.34 11.29 1.20
C ARG A 162 -11.11 10.06 2.05
N ARG A 163 -9.88 9.53 2.05
CA ARG A 163 -9.53 8.37 2.87
C ARG A 163 -8.08 8.43 3.32
N ILE A 164 -7.85 7.96 4.53
CA ILE A 164 -6.51 7.70 5.05
C ILE A 164 -6.39 6.21 5.41
N TYR A 165 -5.27 5.63 4.99
CA TYR A 165 -4.84 4.29 5.32
C TYR A 165 -3.87 4.40 6.50
N TRP A 166 -4.33 3.99 7.67
CA TRP A 166 -3.61 4.09 8.93
C TRP A 166 -2.80 2.84 9.20
N GLY A 167 -1.48 3.00 9.36
CA GLY A 167 -0.69 1.96 10.00
C GLY A 167 -1.02 1.93 11.49
N ILE A 168 -1.92 1.06 11.94
CA ILE A 168 -2.25 0.88 13.38
C ILE A 168 -1.47 -0.31 13.94
N GLU A 169 -1.29 -1.34 13.13
CA GLU A 169 -0.56 -2.58 13.36
C GLU A 169 -1.17 -3.51 14.40
N HIS A 170 -1.53 -3.04 15.60
CA HIS A 170 -1.93 -3.95 16.66
C HIS A 170 -2.74 -3.30 17.78
N GLY A 171 -3.62 -4.08 18.43
CA GLY A 171 -4.41 -3.63 19.58
C GLY A 171 -3.74 -3.90 20.94
N SER A 172 -2.41 -4.05 20.97
CA SER A 172 -1.63 -4.26 22.19
C SER A 172 -0.49 -3.26 22.24
N GLN A 173 -0.41 -2.47 23.31
CA GLN A 173 0.64 -1.47 23.47
C GLN A 173 2.04 -2.12 23.48
N GLU A 174 2.18 -3.28 24.09
CA GLU A 174 3.44 -4.04 24.14
C GLU A 174 3.98 -4.37 22.74
N VAL A 175 3.10 -4.74 21.81
CA VAL A 175 3.49 -5.05 20.41
C VAL A 175 3.88 -3.78 19.66
N LEU A 176 3.15 -2.68 19.86
CA LEU A 176 3.45 -1.39 19.24
C LEU A 176 4.80 -0.83 19.72
N ASP A 177 5.07 -0.98 21.02
CA ASP A 177 6.34 -0.62 21.63
C ASP A 177 7.46 -1.54 21.12
N TYR A 178 7.22 -2.85 21.00
CA TYR A 178 8.18 -3.78 20.40
C TYR A 178 8.57 -3.37 18.98
N PHE A 179 7.61 -3.00 18.13
CA PHE A 179 7.89 -2.55 16.77
C PHE A 179 8.59 -1.19 16.67
N GLY A 180 8.70 -0.46 17.78
CA GLY A 180 9.32 0.87 17.81
C GLY A 180 8.48 1.91 17.11
N LYS A 181 7.15 1.72 17.04
CA LYS A 181 6.28 2.67 16.33
C LYS A 181 6.09 3.95 17.13
N GLY A 182 6.19 3.93 18.45
CA GLY A 182 6.08 5.14 19.29
C GLY A 182 4.66 5.71 19.44
N ILE A 183 3.63 5.02 18.91
CA ILE A 183 2.22 5.43 19.05
C ILE A 183 1.57 4.78 20.28
N LYS A 184 0.59 5.46 20.87
CA LYS A 184 -0.21 4.92 21.99
C LYS A 184 -1.62 4.55 21.56
N LEU A 185 -2.20 3.50 22.13
CA LEU A 185 -3.57 3.05 21.77
C LEU A 185 -4.63 4.16 21.95
N ASP A 186 -4.52 4.98 22.99
CA ASP A 186 -5.45 6.09 23.21
C ASP A 186 -5.29 7.22 22.17
N GLN A 187 -4.06 7.41 21.67
CA GLN A 187 -3.79 8.31 20.55
C GLN A 187 -4.44 7.78 19.26
N VAL A 188 -4.42 6.46 19.03
CA VAL A 188 -5.13 5.84 17.90
C VAL A 188 -6.63 6.11 18.01
N VAL A 189 -7.23 5.89 19.18
CA VAL A 189 -8.67 6.13 19.39
C VAL A 189 -9.03 7.58 19.08
N SER A 190 -8.36 8.53 19.72
CA SER A 190 -8.63 9.97 19.54
C SER A 190 -8.39 10.45 18.11
N THR A 191 -7.31 10.01 17.45
CA THR A 191 -7.01 10.42 16.07
C THR A 191 -8.05 9.89 15.08
N ILE A 192 -8.46 8.63 15.22
CA ILE A 192 -9.50 8.05 14.38
C ILE A 192 -10.85 8.76 14.60
N GLU A 193 -11.19 9.11 15.84
CA GLU A 193 -12.41 9.87 16.15
C GLU A 193 -12.41 11.25 15.47
N ILE A 194 -11.31 12.01 15.58
CA ILE A 194 -11.15 13.31 14.91
C ILE A 194 -11.24 13.17 13.38
N SER A 195 -10.60 12.15 12.81
CA SER A 195 -10.66 11.86 11.37
C SER A 195 -12.09 11.57 10.90
N LYS A 196 -12.85 10.76 11.65
CA LYS A 196 -14.27 10.50 11.39
C LYS A 196 -15.12 11.76 11.46
N GLN A 197 -14.93 12.60 12.49
CA GLN A 197 -15.64 13.87 12.64
C GLN A 197 -15.34 14.86 11.50
N THR A 198 -14.14 14.78 10.91
CA THR A 198 -13.74 15.57 9.74
C THR A 198 -14.42 15.10 8.45
N GLY A 199 -14.97 13.88 8.42
CA GLY A 199 -15.58 13.27 7.24
C GLY A 199 -14.60 12.44 6.38
N ILE A 200 -13.39 12.18 6.88
CA ILE A 200 -12.40 11.32 6.22
C ILE A 200 -12.73 9.85 6.52
N GLN A 201 -12.73 9.02 5.48
CA GLN A 201 -12.84 7.57 5.66
C GLN A 201 -11.54 6.97 6.21
N ASN A 202 -11.65 5.94 7.05
CA ASN A 202 -10.52 5.36 7.76
C ASN A 202 -10.37 3.89 7.41
N LEU A 203 -9.23 3.53 6.83
CA LEU A 203 -8.80 2.14 6.69
C LEU A 203 -7.67 1.87 7.68
N GLY A 204 -7.78 0.81 8.49
CA GLY A 204 -6.71 0.42 9.41
C GLY A 204 -5.95 -0.83 8.97
N PHE A 205 -4.62 -0.75 8.90
CA PHE A 205 -3.75 -1.91 8.76
C PHE A 205 -3.47 -2.53 10.14
N PHE A 206 -3.59 -3.85 10.23
CA PHE A 206 -3.27 -4.66 11.40
C PHE A 206 -2.39 -5.83 10.99
N LEU A 207 -1.44 -6.19 11.83
CA LEU A 207 -0.54 -7.32 11.65
C LEU A 207 -0.93 -8.47 12.57
N VAL A 208 -0.83 -9.69 12.05
CA VAL A 208 -1.06 -10.95 12.76
C VAL A 208 0.18 -11.83 12.61
N GLY A 209 0.51 -12.59 13.66
CA GLY A 209 1.73 -13.38 13.73
C GLY A 209 2.93 -12.55 14.19
N VAL A 210 2.69 -11.56 15.06
CA VAL A 210 3.72 -10.72 15.66
C VAL A 210 4.47 -11.45 16.79
N PRO A 211 5.64 -10.98 17.25
CA PRO A 211 6.33 -11.58 18.40
C PRO A 211 5.43 -11.68 19.64
N GLY A 212 5.39 -12.87 20.24
CA GLY A 212 4.53 -13.15 21.40
C GLY A 212 3.03 -13.31 21.10
N GLU A 213 2.62 -13.36 19.82
CA GLU A 213 1.22 -13.50 19.42
C GLU A 213 0.59 -14.80 19.93
N THR A 214 -0.61 -14.69 20.50
CA THR A 214 -1.46 -15.81 20.89
C THR A 214 -2.84 -15.65 20.26
N LYS A 215 -3.65 -16.72 20.26
CA LYS A 215 -5.07 -16.62 19.87
C LYS A 215 -5.84 -15.57 20.69
N LYS A 216 -5.40 -15.24 21.90
CA LYS A 216 -6.02 -14.20 22.74
C LYS A 216 -5.61 -12.79 22.30
N THR A 217 -4.36 -12.58 21.92
CA THR A 217 -3.90 -11.25 21.45
C THR A 217 -4.52 -10.88 20.12
N VAL A 218 -4.66 -11.83 19.18
CA VAL A 218 -5.37 -11.57 17.91
C VAL A 218 -6.83 -11.17 18.15
N ARG A 219 -7.52 -11.81 19.10
CA ARG A 219 -8.88 -11.42 19.50
C ARG A 219 -8.93 -10.01 20.05
N LYS A 220 -7.98 -9.64 20.95
CA LYS A 220 -7.86 -8.27 21.47
C LYS A 220 -7.67 -7.26 20.34
N THR A 221 -6.81 -7.57 19.36
CA THR A 221 -6.58 -6.70 18.20
C THR A 221 -7.83 -6.55 17.34
N LEU A 222 -8.57 -7.64 17.10
CA LEU A 222 -9.86 -7.57 16.42
C LEU A 222 -10.87 -6.71 17.21
N ASP A 223 -10.97 -6.90 18.53
CA ASP A 223 -11.92 -6.14 19.34
C ASP A 223 -11.54 -4.65 19.42
N PHE A 224 -10.24 -4.33 19.44
CA PHE A 224 -9.76 -2.97 19.28
C PHE A 224 -10.14 -2.38 17.92
N ALA A 225 -9.93 -3.11 16.82
CA ALA A 225 -10.36 -2.67 15.50
C ALA A 225 -11.87 -2.40 15.45
N LYS A 226 -12.70 -3.26 16.06
CA LYS A 226 -14.15 -3.05 16.17
C LYS A 226 -14.50 -1.81 16.99
N LYS A 227 -13.78 -1.55 18.09
CA LYS A 227 -13.95 -0.35 18.92
C LYS A 227 -13.71 0.93 18.12
N LEU A 228 -12.69 0.94 17.25
CA LEU A 228 -12.40 2.09 16.39
C LEU A 228 -13.48 2.35 15.33
N ASP A 229 -14.27 1.32 15.00
CA ASP A 229 -15.33 1.37 13.98
C ASP A 229 -14.86 2.04 12.67
N LEU A 230 -13.78 1.49 12.12
CA LEU A 230 -13.16 1.89 10.86
C LEU A 230 -14.06 1.55 9.66
N ASP A 231 -13.93 2.32 8.58
CA ASP A 231 -14.63 2.08 7.31
C ASP A 231 -14.15 0.79 6.65
N TYR A 232 -12.86 0.50 6.75
CA TYR A 232 -12.23 -0.72 6.25
C TYR A 232 -11.10 -1.16 7.19
N VAL A 233 -10.75 -2.44 7.16
CA VAL A 233 -9.56 -2.95 7.86
C VAL A 233 -8.83 -3.94 6.98
N GLN A 234 -7.52 -4.06 7.18
CA GLN A 234 -6.73 -5.12 6.58
C GLN A 234 -5.89 -5.80 7.64
N PHE A 235 -6.17 -7.08 7.87
CA PHE A 235 -5.35 -7.97 8.69
C PHE A 235 -4.35 -8.66 7.78
N SER A 236 -3.10 -8.24 7.87
CA SER A 236 -1.98 -8.80 7.13
C SER A 236 -1.13 -9.68 8.03
N LYS A 237 -0.44 -10.65 7.44
CA LYS A 237 0.48 -11.51 8.17
C LYS A 237 1.82 -10.81 8.27
N LEU A 238 2.44 -10.82 9.46
CA LEU A 238 3.79 -10.32 9.60
C LEU A 238 4.74 -11.17 8.76
N LEU A 239 5.50 -10.47 7.92
CA LEU A 239 6.52 -11.02 7.05
C LEU A 239 7.85 -10.37 7.40
N ALA A 240 8.87 -11.18 7.69
CA ALA A 240 10.23 -10.69 7.90
C ALA A 240 10.85 -10.27 6.56
N LYS A 241 10.55 -9.05 6.12
CA LYS A 241 11.05 -8.48 4.87
C LYS A 241 12.58 -8.36 4.90
N PRO A 242 13.29 -8.54 3.77
CA PRO A 242 14.75 -8.50 3.71
C PRO A 242 15.34 -7.27 4.40
N LEU A 243 16.50 -7.45 5.04
CA LEU A 243 17.29 -6.38 5.68
C LEU A 243 16.64 -5.69 6.91
N THR A 244 15.37 -5.98 7.22
CA THR A 244 14.72 -5.46 8.42
C THR A 244 15.25 -6.12 9.70
N PRO A 245 15.12 -5.48 10.88
CA PRO A 245 15.39 -6.12 12.17
C PRO A 245 14.68 -7.47 12.34
N MET A 246 13.42 -7.58 11.89
CA MET A 246 12.68 -8.85 11.91
C MET A 246 13.34 -9.93 11.04
N TRP A 247 13.88 -9.57 9.88
CA TRP A 247 14.65 -10.50 9.05
C TRP A 247 15.95 -10.91 9.70
N LYS A 248 16.70 -9.98 10.30
CA LYS A 248 17.94 -10.32 11.03
C LYS A 248 17.66 -11.33 12.15
N GLN A 249 16.58 -11.13 12.90
CA GLN A 249 16.14 -12.08 13.92
C GLN A 249 15.80 -13.45 13.32
N MET A 250 15.03 -13.49 12.22
CA MET A 250 14.70 -14.75 11.54
C MET A 250 15.95 -15.51 11.09
N VAL A 251 16.90 -14.82 10.44
CA VAL A 251 18.15 -15.43 9.97
C VAL A 251 18.98 -15.94 11.14
N GLN A 252 19.08 -15.18 12.22
CA GLN A 252 19.82 -15.57 13.42
C GLN A 252 19.23 -16.81 14.09
N GLU A 253 17.90 -16.87 14.25
CA GLU A 253 17.24 -17.98 14.96
C GLU A 253 17.14 -19.25 14.10
N THR A 254 17.08 -19.12 12.78
CA THR A 254 16.98 -20.27 11.87
C THR A 254 18.31 -20.69 11.25
N GLY A 255 19.33 -19.85 11.33
CA GLY A 255 20.63 -20.06 10.66
C GLY A 255 20.57 -19.93 9.14
N LYS A 256 19.48 -19.39 8.56
CA LYS A 256 19.25 -19.37 7.09
C LYS A 256 18.67 -18.05 6.59
N ASP A 257 19.21 -17.56 5.47
CA ASP A 257 18.68 -16.42 4.72
C ASP A 257 17.80 -16.86 3.55
N TYR A 258 16.53 -17.09 3.86
CA TYR A 258 15.53 -17.56 2.89
C TYR A 258 15.35 -16.65 1.67
N TRP A 259 15.50 -15.34 1.83
CA TRP A 259 15.33 -14.40 0.71
C TRP A 259 16.50 -14.49 -0.26
N ARG A 260 17.73 -14.51 0.26
CA ARG A 260 18.92 -14.69 -0.58
C ARG A 260 18.87 -16.02 -1.31
N ASP A 261 18.54 -17.10 -0.62
CA ASP A 261 18.46 -18.43 -1.25
C ASP A 261 17.37 -18.48 -2.33
N TRP A 262 16.23 -17.83 -2.12
CA TRP A 262 15.20 -17.71 -3.14
C TRP A 262 15.66 -16.92 -4.37
N VAL A 263 16.25 -15.73 -4.17
CA VAL A 263 16.78 -14.88 -5.26
C VAL A 263 17.86 -15.60 -6.07
N LEU A 264 18.67 -16.45 -5.42
CA LEU A 264 19.72 -17.23 -6.08
C LEU A 264 19.20 -18.52 -6.72
N GLY A 265 17.93 -18.89 -6.52
CA GLY A 265 17.33 -20.14 -7.03
C GLY A 265 17.67 -21.38 -6.20
N ASN A 266 18.23 -21.21 -5.01
CA ASN A 266 18.55 -22.29 -4.06
C ASN A 266 17.33 -22.72 -3.22
N GLU A 267 16.27 -21.90 -3.17
CA GLU A 267 15.02 -22.18 -2.47
C GLU A 267 13.83 -21.96 -3.42
N LYS A 268 12.78 -22.79 -3.26
CA LYS A 268 11.49 -22.61 -3.95
C LYS A 268 10.56 -21.72 -3.13
N ASP A 269 9.51 -21.21 -3.78
CA ASP A 269 8.42 -20.51 -3.09
C ASP A 269 7.89 -21.34 -1.91
N ARG A 270 7.89 -20.74 -0.73
CA ARG A 270 7.44 -21.36 0.51
C ARG A 270 6.96 -20.33 1.50
N GLU A 271 6.28 -20.81 2.55
CA GLU A 271 6.03 -19.98 3.72
C GLU A 271 7.34 -19.78 4.52
N LEU A 272 7.59 -18.54 4.92
CA LEU A 272 8.71 -18.19 5.78
C LEU A 272 8.43 -18.58 7.24
N PRO A 273 9.43 -19.10 7.96
CA PRO A 273 9.28 -19.36 9.39
C PRO A 273 9.08 -18.05 10.16
N ARG A 274 8.32 -18.13 11.26
CA ARG A 274 8.14 -17.04 12.23
C ARG A 274 8.69 -17.49 13.58
N PRO A 275 10.02 -17.54 13.76
CA PRO A 275 10.63 -18.21 14.92
C PRO A 275 10.35 -17.48 16.25
N TRP A 276 9.91 -16.22 16.19
CA TRP A 276 9.37 -15.46 17.34
C TRP A 276 7.99 -15.95 17.84
N LEU A 277 7.33 -16.87 17.15
CA LEU A 277 6.07 -17.47 17.58
C LEU A 277 6.34 -18.75 18.37
N LYS A 278 5.95 -18.75 19.64
CA LYS A 278 6.11 -19.91 20.54
C LYS A 278 4.80 -20.68 20.78
N THR A 279 3.66 -20.02 20.58
CA THR A 279 2.35 -20.49 21.06
C THR A 279 1.34 -20.79 19.95
N ILE A 280 1.60 -20.33 18.73
CA ILE A 280 0.74 -20.57 17.57
C ILE A 280 1.60 -20.93 16.36
N THR A 281 1.07 -21.79 15.49
CA THR A 281 1.76 -22.17 14.24
C THR A 281 1.52 -21.13 13.14
N ASN A 282 2.32 -21.19 12.08
CA ASN A 282 2.11 -20.41 10.87
C ASN A 282 0.72 -20.63 10.24
N GLU A 283 0.26 -21.89 10.19
CA GLU A 283 -1.08 -22.22 9.71
C GLU A 283 -2.18 -21.59 10.60
N GLU A 284 -1.96 -21.54 11.91
CA GLU A 284 -2.87 -20.86 12.83
C GLU A 284 -2.87 -19.34 12.61
N VAL A 285 -1.73 -18.71 12.32
CA VAL A 285 -1.66 -17.28 11.94
C VAL A 285 -2.51 -17.02 10.70
N ASP A 286 -2.41 -17.86 9.68
CA ASP A 286 -3.21 -17.75 8.45
C ASP A 286 -4.71 -17.84 8.74
N LYS A 287 -5.12 -18.85 9.51
CA LYS A 287 -6.51 -19.03 9.94
C LYS A 287 -7.00 -17.84 10.77
N LEU A 288 -6.17 -17.32 11.67
CA LEU A 288 -6.52 -16.21 12.57
C LEU A 288 -6.63 -14.88 11.83
N ALA A 289 -5.72 -14.58 10.90
CA ALA A 289 -5.79 -13.38 10.06
C ALA A 289 -7.06 -13.39 9.21
N ARG A 290 -7.35 -14.52 8.55
CA ARG A 290 -8.59 -14.73 7.79
C ARG A 290 -9.82 -14.58 8.68
N TRP A 291 -9.83 -15.25 9.83
CA TRP A 291 -10.93 -15.17 10.80
C TRP A 291 -11.19 -13.74 11.25
N ALA A 292 -10.16 -12.97 11.58
CA ALA A 292 -10.29 -11.58 12.01
C ALA A 292 -10.85 -10.70 10.89
N TYR A 293 -10.33 -10.86 9.67
CA TYR A 293 -10.78 -10.12 8.48
C TYR A 293 -12.26 -10.37 8.20
N ILE A 294 -12.69 -11.63 8.11
CA ILE A 294 -14.10 -11.99 7.88
C ILE A 294 -14.96 -11.50 9.04
N LYS A 295 -14.57 -11.77 10.29
CA LYS A 295 -15.39 -11.42 11.47
C LYS A 295 -15.62 -9.91 11.57
N TYR A 296 -14.67 -9.08 11.15
CA TYR A 296 -14.83 -7.62 11.13
C TYR A 296 -15.83 -7.17 10.04
N HIS A 297 -15.67 -7.67 8.82
CA HIS A 297 -16.47 -7.26 7.66
C HIS A 297 -17.87 -7.88 7.65
N SER A 298 -18.10 -8.97 8.40
CA SER A 298 -19.43 -9.58 8.59
C SER A 298 -20.25 -8.95 9.71
N ARG A 299 -19.79 -7.87 10.36
CA ARG A 299 -20.58 -7.16 11.36
C ARG A 299 -21.82 -6.54 10.71
N LEU A 300 -22.99 -6.73 11.32
CA LEU A 300 -24.24 -6.18 10.79
C LEU A 300 -24.17 -4.66 10.54
N GLY A 301 -23.64 -3.90 11.51
CA GLY A 301 -23.46 -2.45 11.34
C GLY A 301 -22.52 -2.07 10.19
N PHE A 302 -21.48 -2.87 9.93
CA PHE A 302 -20.60 -2.66 8.78
C PHE A 302 -21.34 -2.90 7.47
N LEU A 303 -22.05 -4.03 7.35
CA LEU A 303 -22.79 -4.42 6.15
C LEU A 303 -23.90 -3.43 5.83
N LEU A 304 -24.68 -3.04 6.84
CA LEU A 304 -25.75 -2.05 6.68
C LEU A 304 -25.20 -0.70 6.22
N ARG A 305 -24.15 -0.18 6.88
CA ARG A 305 -23.51 1.08 6.48
C ARG A 305 -23.05 1.05 5.02
N HIS A 306 -22.43 -0.05 4.60
CA HIS A 306 -21.97 -0.18 3.21
C HIS A 306 -23.12 -0.32 2.22
N ALA A 307 -24.18 -1.04 2.56
CA ALA A 307 -25.37 -1.16 1.72
C ALA A 307 -26.05 0.20 1.52
N PHE A 308 -26.24 0.98 2.59
CA PHE A 308 -26.87 2.31 2.53
C PHE A 308 -26.01 3.37 1.85
N ASN A 309 -24.68 3.23 1.88
CA ASN A 309 -23.76 4.19 1.25
C ASN A 309 -23.47 3.88 -0.22
N CYS A 310 -23.97 2.77 -0.78
CA CYS A 310 -23.81 2.48 -2.21
C CYS A 310 -24.64 3.46 -3.04
N LYS A 311 -24.01 4.10 -4.03
CA LYS A 311 -24.67 5.09 -4.90
C LYS A 311 -25.32 4.46 -6.13
N SER A 312 -25.10 3.16 -6.37
CA SER A 312 -25.69 2.44 -7.50
C SER A 312 -25.84 0.94 -7.23
N ILE A 313 -26.76 0.29 -7.95
CA ILE A 313 -26.95 -1.17 -7.92
C ILE A 313 -25.67 -1.87 -8.40
N SER A 314 -24.98 -1.34 -9.40
CA SER A 314 -23.70 -1.88 -9.88
C SER A 314 -22.62 -1.86 -8.80
N GLU A 315 -22.51 -0.77 -8.04
CA GLU A 315 -21.59 -0.68 -6.90
C GLU A 315 -21.93 -1.70 -5.82
N LEU A 316 -23.21 -1.82 -5.47
CA LEU A 316 -23.69 -2.80 -4.49
C LEU A 316 -23.39 -4.24 -4.92
N LEU A 317 -23.62 -4.59 -6.19
CA LEU A 317 -23.31 -5.91 -6.74
C LEU A 317 -21.81 -6.18 -6.71
N ARG A 318 -20.97 -5.24 -7.14
CA ARG A 318 -19.49 -5.40 -7.09
C ARG A 318 -18.98 -5.62 -5.67
N LYS A 319 -19.43 -4.80 -4.71
CA LYS A 319 -19.07 -4.93 -3.30
C LYS A 319 -19.58 -6.24 -2.69
N SER A 320 -20.78 -6.66 -3.05
CA SER A 320 -21.35 -7.93 -2.58
C SER A 320 -20.58 -9.12 -3.15
N LEU A 321 -20.26 -9.13 -4.44
CA LEU A 321 -19.44 -10.17 -5.07
C LEU A 321 -18.06 -10.25 -4.41
N ALA A 322 -17.37 -9.12 -4.23
CA ALA A 322 -16.09 -9.09 -3.53
C ALA A 322 -16.18 -9.63 -2.09
N TYR A 323 -17.28 -9.35 -1.38
CA TYR A 323 -17.53 -9.91 -0.05
C TYR A 323 -17.77 -11.43 -0.09
N PHE A 324 -18.54 -11.93 -1.06
CA PHE A 324 -18.75 -13.37 -1.25
C PHE A 324 -17.44 -14.07 -1.63
N GLU A 325 -16.67 -13.50 -2.55
CA GLU A 325 -15.32 -13.98 -2.92
C GLU A 325 -14.40 -14.02 -1.70
N MET A 326 -14.42 -12.97 -0.86
CA MET A 326 -13.66 -12.94 0.39
C MET A 326 -14.05 -14.06 1.36
N ILE A 327 -15.33 -14.44 1.45
CA ILE A 327 -15.78 -15.52 2.34
C ILE A 327 -15.46 -16.90 1.74
N ILE A 328 -15.76 -17.08 0.45
CA ILE A 328 -15.85 -18.38 -0.22
C ILE A 328 -14.56 -18.74 -0.98
N LEU A 329 -14.00 -17.79 -1.73
CA LEU A 329 -12.98 -18.02 -2.77
C LEU A 329 -11.56 -17.67 -2.35
N GLN A 330 -11.30 -17.51 -1.04
CA GLN A 330 -9.93 -17.28 -0.57
C GLN A 330 -9.06 -18.53 -0.77
N GLU A 331 -8.29 -18.50 -1.86
CA GLU A 331 -7.28 -19.50 -2.16
C GLU A 331 -6.21 -19.52 -1.06
N ASN A 332 -5.81 -20.71 -0.61
CA ASN A 332 -4.72 -20.86 0.36
C ASN A 332 -3.35 -20.44 -0.21
N VAL A 333 -3.23 -20.43 -1.55
CA VAL A 333 -2.05 -20.03 -2.31
C VAL A 333 -2.54 -19.27 -3.53
N SER A 334 -1.94 -18.12 -3.82
CA SER A 334 -2.28 -17.33 -5.01
C SER A 334 -1.96 -18.16 -6.26
N LYS A 335 -2.98 -18.53 -7.03
CA LYS A 335 -2.77 -19.23 -8.30
C LYS A 335 -2.72 -18.21 -9.44
N PRO A 336 -1.83 -18.41 -10.44
CA PRO A 336 -1.88 -17.59 -11.64
C PRO A 336 -3.28 -17.68 -12.27
N ALA A 337 -3.92 -16.52 -12.45
CA ALA A 337 -5.20 -16.48 -13.15
C ALA A 337 -4.98 -17.01 -14.58
N LYS A 338 -5.66 -18.12 -14.94
CA LYS A 338 -5.58 -18.70 -16.29
C LYS A 338 -6.00 -17.70 -17.38
N LYS A 339 -6.79 -16.69 -17.01
CA LYS A 339 -7.20 -15.56 -17.84
C LYS A 339 -7.50 -14.38 -16.92
N PHE A 340 -6.66 -13.35 -16.91
CA PHE A 340 -6.95 -12.11 -16.18
C PHE A 340 -7.95 -11.28 -16.99
N ILE A 341 -9.11 -10.99 -16.39
CA ILE A 341 -10.10 -10.07 -16.94
C ILE A 341 -10.28 -9.00 -15.87
N ALA A 342 -9.69 -7.81 -16.09
CA ALA A 342 -9.66 -6.73 -15.10
C ALA A 342 -11.07 -6.43 -14.54
N TYR A 343 -12.08 -6.39 -15.43
CA TYR A 343 -13.52 -6.37 -15.12
C TYR A 343 -14.28 -6.90 -16.35
N SER A 344 -15.30 -7.76 -16.17
CA SER A 344 -16.03 -8.40 -17.29
C SER A 344 -16.75 -7.37 -18.19
N GLU A 345 -17.17 -6.25 -17.62
CA GLU A 345 -17.74 -5.11 -18.34
C GLU A 345 -16.77 -4.36 -19.28
N ASN A 346 -15.45 -4.58 -19.15
CA ASN A 346 -14.43 -3.87 -19.93
C ASN A 346 -13.84 -4.70 -21.07
N ILE A 347 -14.29 -5.95 -21.28
CA ILE A 347 -13.76 -6.85 -22.32
C ILE A 347 -13.73 -6.17 -23.69
N PHE A 348 -14.80 -5.47 -24.06
CA PHE A 348 -14.90 -4.81 -25.36
C PHE A 348 -13.94 -3.61 -25.48
N LYS A 349 -13.80 -2.81 -24.42
CA LYS A 349 -12.84 -1.68 -24.37
C LYS A 349 -11.39 -2.16 -24.44
N VAL A 350 -11.05 -3.21 -23.71
CA VAL A 350 -9.71 -3.84 -23.74
C VAL A 350 -9.41 -4.36 -25.14
N MET A 351 -10.38 -5.01 -25.78
CA MET A 351 -10.23 -5.53 -27.14
C MET A 351 -10.00 -4.40 -28.16
N LEU A 352 -10.78 -3.31 -28.09
CA LEU A 352 -10.62 -2.13 -28.94
C LEU A 352 -9.24 -1.47 -28.76
N LYS A 353 -8.81 -1.21 -27.52
CA LYS A 353 -7.49 -0.61 -27.25
C LYS A 353 -6.35 -1.50 -27.74
N ARG A 354 -6.49 -2.83 -27.62
CA ARG A 354 -5.50 -3.78 -28.15
C ARG A 354 -5.43 -3.70 -29.68
N LEU A 355 -6.57 -3.59 -30.36
CA LEU A 355 -6.61 -3.40 -31.82
C LEU A 355 -5.98 -2.06 -32.24
N GLU A 356 -6.25 -0.97 -31.53
CA GLU A 356 -5.63 0.34 -31.78
C GLU A 356 -4.12 0.31 -31.56
N TRP A 357 -3.64 -0.35 -30.50
CA TRP A 357 -2.22 -0.50 -30.24
C TRP A 357 -1.52 -1.32 -31.33
N VAL A 358 -2.11 -2.44 -31.75
CA VAL A 358 -1.60 -3.25 -32.87
C VAL A 358 -1.57 -2.42 -34.15
N LYS A 359 -2.60 -1.62 -34.44
CA LYS A 359 -2.63 -0.75 -35.63
C LYS A 359 -1.58 0.36 -35.60
N ARG A 360 -1.12 0.79 -34.42
CA ARG A 360 -0.11 1.84 -34.25
C ARG A 360 1.33 1.31 -34.23
N ASN A 361 1.53 0.06 -33.87
CA ASN A 361 2.87 -0.51 -33.59
C ASN A 361 3.17 -1.82 -34.31
N GLY A 362 2.24 -2.32 -35.13
CA GLY A 362 2.43 -3.42 -36.08
C GLY A 362 2.19 -2.91 -37.48
#